data_AF-A0A1T3BR89-F1
#
_entry.id   AF-A0A1T3BR89-F1
#
_cell.length_a   1.000
_cell.length_b   1.000
_cell.length_c   1.000
_cell.angle_alpha   90.00
_cell.angle_beta   90.00
_cell.angle_gamma   90.00
#
_symmetry.space_group_name_H-M   'P 1'
#
loop_
_entity.id
_entity.type
_entity.pdbx_description
1 polymer ?
#
loop_
_entity_poly.entity_id
_entity_poly.type
_entity_poly.pdbx_seq_one_letter_code
_entity_poly.pdbx_strand_id
1 'polypeptide(L)'
;MSKKIDKNIIVNNKELGLTKTFKLSKRINSDDFIKDTRNLSDESNLQIATAQARVYDKDQTKDHDKLRKYELTDETLEFDSYELYRIIALRDFGSVKAGDLGGFIADESNLSHEGDCWVGDFAWVYDKAHIYGNAGVYGNARVYGNARVYDNASVYDNARVCGNAKVYGDAWVYDDTWVYDNASVYDNAWVYDNAEVSGGARVYGSARVYENALVDDATISGNAKIYGNAAVIESAEVCNDVRVYGMLKFVVIVRFFIVLKFMVKLGFAIMLIFSEMLRFMMMP
;
A
#
# COMPACT_ATOMS: atom_id res chain seq x y z
N MET A 1 50.34 11.82 13.73
CA MET A 1 50.21 13.30 13.61
C MET A 1 49.21 13.60 12.50
N SER A 2 48.09 14.24 12.87
CA SER A 2 47.02 14.67 11.96
C SER A 2 47.55 15.73 10.98
N LYS A 3 47.32 15.54 9.68
CA LYS A 3 47.47 16.60 8.66
C LYS A 3 46.08 17.08 8.26
N LYS A 4 45.74 18.28 8.73
CA LYS A 4 44.64 19.10 8.21
C LYS A 4 44.87 19.34 6.72
N ILE A 5 43.82 19.16 5.92
CA ILE A 5 43.75 19.68 4.54
C ILE A 5 42.75 20.81 4.55
N ASP A 6 43.24 22.03 4.36
CA ASP A 6 42.44 23.24 4.24
C ASP A 6 41.63 23.20 2.93
N LYS A 7 40.31 23.25 3.03
CA LYS A 7 39.40 23.43 1.90
C LYS A 7 39.28 24.92 1.58
N ASN A 8 40.07 25.40 0.64
CA ASN A 8 39.82 26.71 0.01
C ASN A 8 38.86 26.54 -1.16
N ILE A 9 37.60 26.94 -0.97
CA ILE A 9 36.63 27.15 -2.04
C ILE A 9 36.88 28.57 -2.56
N ILE A 10 37.34 28.70 -3.82
CA ILE A 10 37.43 29.99 -4.51
C ILE A 10 36.11 30.18 -5.27
N VAL A 11 35.30 31.16 -4.86
CA VAL A 11 34.13 31.61 -5.63
C VAL A 11 34.43 33.02 -6.13
N ASN A 12 34.55 33.19 -7.45
CA ASN A 12 34.71 34.50 -8.07
C ASN A 12 33.33 35.02 -8.47
N ASN A 13 33.00 36.22 -8.00
CA ASN A 13 31.66 36.80 -8.04
C ASN A 13 31.68 38.05 -8.91
N LYS A 14 30.89 38.09 -9.99
CA LYS A 14 30.61 39.32 -10.75
C LYS A 14 29.19 39.28 -11.33
N GLU A 15 28.40 40.28 -10.91
CA GLU A 15 27.29 40.94 -11.63
C GLU A 15 26.03 40.08 -11.91
N LEU A 16 24.76 40.47 -11.71
CA LEU A 16 24.04 41.75 -11.59
C LEU A 16 22.71 41.50 -10.84
N GLY A 17 22.12 42.55 -10.26
CA GLY A 17 20.79 42.51 -9.64
C GLY A 17 19.62 42.58 -10.63
N LEU A 18 18.44 42.15 -10.19
CA LEU A 18 17.11 42.69 -10.52
C LEU A 18 15.99 41.90 -9.81
N THR A 19 15.14 42.63 -9.09
CA THR A 19 13.84 42.19 -8.53
C THR A 19 12.76 42.11 -9.62
N LYS A 20 12.01 40.99 -9.72
CA LYS A 20 10.55 40.95 -10.01
C LYS A 20 9.95 39.53 -10.03
N THR A 21 8.63 39.51 -9.96
CA THR A 21 7.78 38.48 -9.37
C THR A 21 6.92 37.68 -10.38
N PHE A 22 6.69 36.40 -10.05
CA PHE A 22 5.58 35.46 -10.39
C PHE A 22 5.31 34.92 -11.82
N LYS A 23 5.36 33.57 -11.97
CA LYS A 23 4.22 32.64 -12.20
C LYS A 23 4.74 31.21 -12.48
N LEU A 24 4.13 30.20 -11.85
CA LEU A 24 4.40 28.77 -12.08
C LEU A 24 4.10 28.38 -13.54
N SER A 25 5.14 28.07 -14.31
CA SER A 25 5.10 27.20 -15.50
C SER A 25 6.49 27.14 -16.16
N LYS A 26 7.39 26.24 -15.74
CA LYS A 26 8.51 25.75 -16.59
C LYS A 26 9.31 24.64 -15.89
N ARG A 27 9.69 23.63 -16.69
CA ARG A 27 10.67 22.58 -16.35
C ARG A 27 11.95 23.23 -15.81
N ILE A 28 12.37 22.81 -14.61
CA ILE A 28 13.68 23.15 -14.04
C ILE A 28 14.72 22.34 -14.80
N ASN A 29 15.72 23.02 -15.38
CA ASN A 29 16.82 22.37 -16.10
C ASN A 29 18.03 22.22 -15.16
N SER A 30 18.97 21.33 -15.48
CA SER A 30 20.10 20.91 -14.63
C SER A 30 21.02 22.02 -14.11
N ASP A 31 20.86 23.26 -14.60
CA ASP A 31 21.73 24.39 -14.32
C ASP A 31 21.07 25.44 -13.40
N ASP A 32 19.82 25.22 -12.97
CA ASP A 32 19.12 26.15 -12.08
C ASP A 32 19.68 26.06 -10.65
N PHE A 33 20.41 27.09 -10.24
CA PHE A 33 20.98 27.23 -8.89
C PHE A 33 19.90 27.65 -7.88
N ILE A 34 19.54 26.76 -6.94
CA ILE A 34 18.59 27.06 -5.86
C ILE A 34 19.29 27.95 -4.81
N LYS A 35 18.93 29.24 -4.77
CA LYS A 35 19.53 30.25 -3.87
C LYS A 35 18.88 30.38 -2.49
N ASP A 36 17.78 29.69 -2.20
CA ASP A 36 17.12 29.80 -0.88
C ASP A 36 16.54 28.45 -0.45
N THR A 37 17.10 27.87 0.61
CA THR A 37 16.75 26.55 1.17
C THR A 37 15.60 26.60 2.17
N ARG A 38 15.00 27.77 2.40
CA ARG A 38 13.95 27.98 3.42
C ARG A 38 12.56 27.42 3.05
N ASN A 39 12.37 26.91 1.83
CA ASN A 39 11.14 26.26 1.37
C ASN A 39 11.25 24.73 1.24
N LEU A 40 12.26 24.10 1.85
CA LEU A 40 12.44 22.63 1.87
C LEU A 40 11.53 21.92 2.91
N SER A 41 10.45 22.55 3.37
CA SER A 41 9.55 21.96 4.39
C SER A 41 8.59 20.90 3.86
N ASP A 42 8.48 20.75 2.53
CA ASP A 42 7.63 19.75 1.90
C ASP A 42 8.48 18.57 1.44
N GLU A 43 8.23 17.40 2.02
CA GLU A 43 8.94 16.13 1.83
C GLU A 43 9.08 15.72 0.35
N SER A 44 8.13 16.17 -0.49
CA SER A 44 8.14 15.97 -1.94
C SER A 44 9.27 16.72 -2.65
N ASN A 45 9.67 17.90 -2.17
CA ASN A 45 10.78 18.67 -2.72
C ASN A 45 12.14 18.15 -2.23
N LEU A 46 12.18 17.50 -1.07
CA LEU A 46 13.37 16.80 -0.60
C LEU A 46 13.66 15.56 -1.45
N GLN A 47 12.63 14.79 -1.83
CA GLN A 47 12.78 13.65 -2.76
C GLN A 47 13.30 14.08 -4.13
N ILE A 48 12.83 15.21 -4.68
CA ILE A 48 13.29 15.74 -5.96
C ILE A 48 14.73 16.28 -5.84
N ALA A 49 15.04 17.00 -4.77
CA ALA A 49 16.39 17.50 -4.51
C ALA A 49 17.40 16.36 -4.29
N THR A 50 17.02 15.27 -3.62
CA THR A 50 17.87 14.09 -3.42
C THR A 50 18.02 13.27 -4.72
N ALA A 51 16.98 13.21 -5.56
CA ALA A 51 17.06 12.57 -6.87
C ALA A 51 17.91 13.38 -7.89
N GLN A 52 17.95 14.71 -7.76
CA GLN A 52 18.75 15.61 -8.61
C GLN A 52 20.14 15.92 -8.05
N ALA A 53 20.37 15.73 -6.75
CA ALA A 53 21.70 15.68 -6.14
C ALA A 53 22.48 14.40 -6.51
N ARG A 54 22.15 13.80 -7.65
CA ARG A 54 23.08 13.10 -8.55
C ARG A 54 24.16 14.10 -8.94
N VAL A 55 25.12 14.25 -8.04
CA VAL A 55 26.45 14.75 -8.36
C VAL A 55 26.91 13.95 -9.57
N TYR A 56 26.89 14.61 -10.73
CA TYR A 56 27.54 14.14 -11.94
C TYR A 56 29.05 14.17 -11.64
N ASP A 57 29.53 13.15 -10.94
CA ASP A 57 30.94 12.86 -10.87
C ASP A 57 31.30 12.21 -12.20
N LYS A 58 32.02 12.98 -13.03
CA LYS A 58 32.32 12.63 -14.42
C LYS A 58 33.21 11.39 -14.54
N ASP A 59 33.74 10.87 -13.43
CA ASP A 59 34.71 9.77 -13.40
C ASP A 59 34.29 8.54 -12.56
N GLN A 60 33.03 8.43 -12.09
CA GLN A 60 32.58 7.30 -11.24
C GLN A 60 31.40 6.51 -11.84
N THR A 61 31.65 5.75 -12.90
CA THR A 61 30.72 4.68 -13.37
C THR A 61 30.88 3.36 -12.61
N LYS A 62 31.44 3.36 -11.39
CA LYS A 62 31.76 2.12 -10.63
C LYS A 62 31.21 2.02 -9.20
N ASP A 63 30.51 3.02 -8.67
CA ASP A 63 30.00 2.99 -7.29
C ASP A 63 28.47 2.85 -7.19
N HIS A 64 27.73 3.00 -8.30
CA HIS A 64 26.28 2.79 -8.33
C HIS A 64 25.87 1.32 -8.08
N ASP A 65 26.70 0.35 -8.46
CA ASP A 65 26.47 -1.07 -8.18
C ASP A 65 26.51 -1.40 -6.69
N LYS A 66 27.21 -0.63 -5.84
CA LYS A 66 27.30 -0.92 -4.41
C LYS A 66 26.02 -0.63 -3.63
N LEU A 67 25.10 0.15 -4.19
CA LEU A 67 23.85 0.52 -3.52
C LEU A 67 22.67 -0.35 -3.93
N ARG A 68 22.79 -1.08 -5.06
CA ARG A 68 21.73 -1.97 -5.54
C ARG A 68 21.43 -3.06 -4.50
N LYS A 69 20.14 -3.31 -4.32
CA LYS A 69 19.65 -4.31 -3.36
C LYS A 69 19.46 -5.68 -4.02
N TYR A 70 19.10 -5.67 -5.30
CA TYR A 70 18.83 -6.85 -6.11
C TYR A 70 19.09 -6.55 -7.58
N GLU A 71 19.10 -7.59 -8.40
CA GLU A 71 19.06 -7.51 -9.87
C GLU A 71 18.01 -8.46 -10.44
N LEU A 72 17.64 -8.24 -11.71
CA LEU A 72 16.80 -9.14 -12.49
C LEU A 72 17.68 -10.25 -13.07
N THR A 73 17.23 -11.49 -13.02
CA THR A 73 17.93 -12.64 -13.60
C THR A 73 17.37 -12.99 -14.99
N ASP A 74 18.01 -13.95 -15.67
CA ASP A 74 17.55 -14.49 -16.95
C ASP A 74 16.36 -15.47 -16.82
N GLU A 75 15.94 -15.83 -15.60
CA GLU A 75 14.75 -16.65 -15.38
C GLU A 75 13.50 -15.78 -15.56
N THR A 76 12.77 -16.02 -16.65
CA THR A 76 11.58 -15.26 -17.00
C THR A 76 10.29 -16.08 -17.02
N LEU A 77 9.18 -15.39 -16.82
CA LEU A 77 7.82 -15.90 -17.01
C LEU A 77 7.07 -14.94 -17.92
N GLU A 78 6.45 -15.47 -18.97
CA GLU A 78 5.49 -14.73 -19.78
C GLU A 78 4.09 -14.90 -19.18
N PHE A 79 3.44 -13.79 -18.86
CA PHE A 79 2.06 -13.77 -18.40
C PHE A 79 1.28 -12.64 -19.06
N ASP A 80 0.26 -13.01 -19.84
CA ASP A 80 -0.52 -12.10 -20.68
C ASP A 80 0.37 -11.29 -21.64
N SER A 81 0.57 -9.99 -21.38
CA SER A 81 1.41 -9.09 -22.17
C SER A 81 2.68 -8.64 -21.43
N TYR A 82 2.94 -9.21 -20.26
CA TYR A 82 4.08 -8.89 -19.42
C TYR A 82 5.12 -10.01 -19.45
N GLU A 83 6.38 -9.61 -19.50
CA GLU A 83 7.51 -10.46 -19.17
C GLU A 83 7.93 -10.14 -17.73
N LEU A 84 8.06 -11.16 -16.91
CA LEU A 84 8.43 -11.05 -15.50
C LEU A 84 9.78 -11.71 -15.29
N TYR A 85 10.65 -11.06 -14.55
CA TYR A 85 12.01 -11.53 -14.27
C TYR A 85 12.13 -11.91 -12.80
N ARG A 86 12.65 -13.10 -12.53
CA ARG A 86 13.03 -13.52 -11.17
C ARG A 86 14.09 -12.57 -10.64
N ILE A 87 13.94 -12.10 -9.40
CA ILE A 87 14.94 -11.24 -8.75
C ILE A 87 15.91 -12.06 -7.89
N ILE A 88 17.14 -11.56 -7.75
CA ILE A 88 18.15 -12.09 -6.83
C ILE A 88 18.74 -10.97 -5.98
N ALA A 89 18.87 -11.21 -4.67
CA ALA A 89 19.45 -10.25 -3.75
C ALA A 89 20.96 -10.12 -3.94
N LEU A 90 21.47 -8.89 -3.98
CA LEU A 90 22.89 -8.59 -4.18
C LEU A 90 23.65 -8.39 -2.86
N ARG A 91 22.93 -8.17 -1.76
CA ARG A 91 23.47 -7.91 -0.42
C ARG A 91 22.46 -8.28 0.66
N ASP A 92 22.92 -8.32 1.90
CA ASP A 92 22.06 -8.48 3.08
C ASP A 92 21.27 -7.18 3.36
N PHE A 93 20.00 -7.32 3.74
CA PHE A 93 19.10 -6.26 4.23
C PHE A 93 17.87 -6.89 4.89
N GLY A 94 17.29 -6.25 5.92
CA GLY A 94 16.20 -6.84 6.70
C GLY A 94 16.46 -8.32 7.06
N SER A 95 15.57 -9.21 6.60
CA SER A 95 15.70 -10.67 6.71
C SER A 95 16.31 -11.36 5.49
N VAL A 96 16.59 -10.64 4.40
CA VAL A 96 17.07 -11.18 3.12
C VAL A 96 18.60 -11.23 3.10
N LYS A 97 19.15 -12.31 2.54
CA LYS A 97 20.59 -12.56 2.39
C LYS A 97 21.05 -12.42 0.95
N ALA A 98 22.29 -12.01 0.78
CA ALA A 98 22.92 -11.97 -0.54
C ALA A 98 22.83 -13.35 -1.22
N GLY A 99 22.35 -13.38 -2.45
CA GLY A 99 22.12 -14.60 -3.23
C GLY A 99 20.73 -15.21 -3.07
N ASP A 100 19.88 -14.71 -2.17
CA ASP A 100 18.50 -15.18 -2.05
C ASP A 100 17.72 -14.85 -3.33
N LEU A 101 17.04 -15.87 -3.88
CA LEU A 101 16.09 -15.69 -4.96
C LEU A 101 14.77 -15.16 -4.40
N GLY A 102 14.32 -14.01 -4.92
CA GLY A 102 13.02 -13.41 -4.58
C GLY A 102 11.89 -13.92 -5.47
N GLY A 103 10.80 -13.19 -5.62
CA GLY A 103 9.74 -13.47 -6.58
C GLY A 103 10.05 -12.90 -7.97
N PHE A 104 9.02 -12.55 -8.72
CA PHE A 104 9.15 -12.03 -10.08
C PHE A 104 8.62 -10.60 -10.19
N ILE A 105 9.37 -9.74 -10.87
CA ILE A 105 8.94 -8.37 -11.19
C ILE A 105 9.05 -8.07 -12.68
N ALA A 106 8.18 -7.22 -13.23
CA ALA A 106 8.23 -6.85 -14.65
C ALA A 106 9.36 -5.85 -14.96
N ASP A 107 9.58 -4.90 -14.06
CA ASP A 107 10.55 -3.82 -14.24
C ASP A 107 11.17 -3.42 -12.89
N GLU A 108 12.37 -2.83 -12.90
CA GLU A 108 13.03 -2.36 -11.68
C GLU A 108 12.21 -1.29 -10.93
N SER A 109 11.32 -0.55 -11.60
CA SER A 109 10.40 0.37 -10.95
C SER A 109 9.33 -0.30 -10.09
N ASN A 110 9.16 -1.62 -10.18
CA ASN A 110 8.17 -2.34 -9.38
C ASN A 110 8.60 -2.58 -7.93
N LEU A 111 9.90 -2.57 -7.63
CA LEU A 111 10.42 -2.82 -6.29
C LEU A 111 11.52 -1.80 -5.95
N SER A 112 11.43 -1.14 -4.80
CA SER A 112 12.43 -0.14 -4.44
C SER A 112 13.77 -0.79 -4.04
N HIS A 113 14.88 -0.18 -4.47
CA HIS A 113 16.20 -0.46 -3.93
C HIS A 113 16.44 0.14 -2.53
N GLU A 114 15.55 1.01 -2.05
CA GLU A 114 15.57 1.59 -0.70
C GLU A 114 14.71 0.79 0.28
N GLY A 115 15.04 0.90 1.57
CA GLY A 115 14.37 0.17 2.65
C GLY A 115 14.49 -1.35 2.54
N ASP A 116 13.76 -2.05 3.41
CA ASP A 116 13.81 -3.50 3.53
C ASP A 116 12.72 -4.22 2.71
N CYS A 117 12.01 -3.51 1.83
CA CYS A 117 10.94 -4.12 1.03
C CYS A 117 11.44 -5.28 0.15
N TRP A 118 10.62 -6.31 0.00
CA TRP A 118 11.01 -7.51 -0.75
C TRP A 118 9.82 -8.20 -1.39
N VAL A 119 10.06 -8.76 -2.57
CA VAL A 119 9.15 -9.69 -3.25
C VAL A 119 9.82 -11.06 -3.19
N GLY A 120 9.19 -12.03 -2.54
CA GLY A 120 9.72 -13.38 -2.32
C GLY A 120 8.88 -14.49 -2.94
N ASP A 121 9.34 -15.72 -2.76
CA ASP A 121 8.65 -16.95 -3.17
C ASP A 121 8.24 -16.99 -4.65
N PHE A 122 6.95 -17.11 -4.94
CA PHE A 122 6.33 -17.11 -6.27
C PHE A 122 5.50 -15.85 -6.51
N ALA A 123 5.69 -14.79 -5.70
CA ALA A 123 4.92 -13.57 -5.82
C ALA A 123 5.29 -12.79 -7.08
N TRP A 124 4.30 -12.15 -7.70
CA TRP A 124 4.45 -11.39 -8.94
C TRP A 124 4.09 -9.92 -8.74
N VAL A 125 4.95 -9.02 -9.22
CA VAL A 125 4.68 -7.57 -9.24
C VAL A 125 4.91 -7.01 -10.63
N TYR A 126 3.89 -6.40 -11.22
CA TYR A 126 3.95 -5.98 -12.63
C TYR A 126 3.06 -4.78 -12.94
N ASP A 127 3.06 -4.35 -14.21
CA ASP A 127 2.47 -3.08 -14.64
C ASP A 127 3.13 -1.92 -13.87
N LYS A 128 2.36 -0.93 -13.40
CA LYS A 128 2.83 0.24 -12.63
C LYS A 128 2.78 0.01 -11.12
N ALA A 129 2.65 -1.24 -10.66
CA ALA A 129 2.66 -1.53 -9.23
C ALA A 129 4.02 -1.17 -8.63
N HIS A 130 4.05 -0.71 -7.39
CA HIS A 130 5.30 -0.31 -6.73
C HIS A 130 5.31 -0.73 -5.26
N ILE A 131 6.34 -1.49 -4.89
CA ILE A 131 6.61 -1.97 -3.53
C ILE A 131 7.80 -1.20 -2.96
N TYR A 132 7.63 -0.55 -1.80
CA TYR A 132 8.68 0.28 -1.20
C TYR A 132 8.59 0.31 0.34
N GLY A 133 9.52 1.00 1.02
CA GLY A 133 9.60 0.97 2.48
C GLY A 133 10.14 -0.38 2.98
N ASN A 134 9.44 -1.00 3.92
CA ASN A 134 9.75 -2.32 4.50
C ASN A 134 8.68 -3.37 4.14
N ALA A 135 7.86 -3.12 3.11
CA ALA A 135 6.76 -3.98 2.74
C ALA A 135 7.22 -5.34 2.19
N GLY A 136 6.50 -6.40 2.54
CA GLY A 136 6.76 -7.76 2.06
C GLY A 136 5.66 -8.28 1.17
N VAL A 137 6.02 -8.86 0.02
CA VAL A 137 5.10 -9.59 -0.87
C VAL A 137 5.60 -11.02 -1.06
N TYR A 138 4.83 -12.03 -0.64
CA TYR A 138 5.27 -13.43 -0.53
C TYR A 138 4.23 -14.44 -1.05
N GLY A 139 4.54 -15.74 -0.98
CA GLY A 139 3.65 -16.79 -1.44
C GLY A 139 3.43 -16.76 -2.96
N ASN A 140 2.17 -16.83 -3.39
CA ASN A 140 1.71 -16.67 -4.77
C ASN A 140 1.03 -15.30 -5.00
N ALA A 141 1.28 -14.32 -4.13
CA ALA A 141 0.59 -13.04 -4.15
C ALA A 141 0.86 -12.28 -5.46
N ARG A 142 -0.11 -11.47 -5.90
CA ARG A 142 -0.01 -10.68 -7.13
C ARG A 142 -0.33 -9.23 -6.88
N VAL A 143 0.59 -8.34 -7.24
CA VAL A 143 0.40 -6.89 -7.15
C VAL A 143 0.57 -6.26 -8.53
N TYR A 144 -0.47 -5.60 -9.04
CA TYR A 144 -0.47 -5.09 -10.42
C TYR A 144 -1.36 -3.83 -10.59
N GLY A 145 -1.45 -3.29 -11.81
CA GLY A 145 -2.10 -1.99 -12.04
C GLY A 145 -1.23 -0.84 -11.56
N ASN A 146 -1.81 0.19 -10.92
CA ASN A 146 -1.10 1.26 -10.22
C ASN A 146 -1.04 1.02 -8.69
N ALA A 147 -1.16 -0.23 -8.24
CA ALA A 147 -1.21 -0.56 -6.83
C ALA A 147 0.09 -0.20 -6.09
N ARG A 148 -0.02 0.14 -4.81
CA ARG A 148 1.14 0.47 -3.96
C ARG A 148 1.09 -0.31 -2.65
N VAL A 149 2.20 -0.96 -2.32
CA VAL A 149 2.37 -1.64 -1.04
C VAL A 149 3.62 -1.07 -0.37
N TYR A 150 3.47 -0.52 0.83
CA TYR A 150 4.57 0.20 1.48
C TYR A 150 4.47 0.23 3.01
N ASP A 151 5.36 0.99 3.66
CA ASP A 151 5.60 0.96 5.10
C ASP A 151 5.99 -0.47 5.55
N ASN A 152 5.30 -1.07 6.53
CA ASN A 152 5.56 -2.44 6.99
C ASN A 152 4.46 -3.42 6.55
N ALA A 153 3.70 -3.08 5.50
CA ALA A 153 2.60 -3.90 5.03
C ALA A 153 3.08 -5.27 4.53
N SER A 154 2.26 -6.30 4.75
CA SER A 154 2.51 -7.66 4.31
C SER A 154 1.38 -8.16 3.42
N VAL A 155 1.72 -8.61 2.22
CA VAL A 155 0.79 -9.24 1.26
C VAL A 155 1.32 -10.64 0.93
N TYR A 156 0.56 -11.69 1.23
CA TYR A 156 1.08 -13.06 1.04
C TYR A 156 -0.02 -14.08 0.67
N ASP A 157 0.36 -15.36 0.59
CA ASP A 157 -0.47 -16.47 0.07
C ASP A 157 -0.96 -16.20 -1.35
N ASN A 158 -2.26 -16.23 -1.64
CA ASN A 158 -2.82 -16.03 -2.99
C ASN A 158 -3.40 -14.62 -3.18
N ALA A 159 -3.13 -13.70 -2.25
CA ALA A 159 -3.74 -12.38 -2.22
C ALA A 159 -3.45 -11.56 -3.49
N ARG A 160 -4.44 -10.79 -3.93
CA ARG A 160 -4.35 -9.94 -5.11
C ARG A 160 -4.60 -8.48 -4.75
N VAL A 161 -3.67 -7.61 -5.10
CA VAL A 161 -3.78 -6.17 -4.91
C VAL A 161 -3.64 -5.47 -6.26
N CYS A 162 -4.68 -4.81 -6.74
CA CYS A 162 -4.67 -4.22 -8.08
C CYS A 162 -5.45 -2.91 -8.23
N GLY A 163 -5.56 -2.39 -9.46
CA GLY A 163 -6.14 -1.07 -9.70
C GLY A 163 -5.22 0.04 -9.15
N ASN A 164 -5.76 1.01 -8.44
CA ASN A 164 -5.04 2.03 -7.68
C ASN A 164 -4.99 1.72 -6.17
N ALA A 165 -5.20 0.46 -5.78
CA ALA A 165 -5.27 0.06 -4.37
C ALA A 165 -3.98 0.38 -3.60
N LYS A 166 -4.12 0.64 -2.31
CA LYS A 166 -3.00 0.93 -1.40
C LYS A 166 -3.05 0.04 -0.18
N VAL A 167 -1.92 -0.60 0.14
CA VAL A 167 -1.73 -1.36 1.38
C VAL A 167 -0.52 -0.80 2.10
N TYR A 168 -0.69 -0.27 3.32
CA TYR A 168 0.38 0.44 4.02
C TYR A 168 0.22 0.41 5.55
N GLY A 169 1.06 1.11 6.31
CA GLY A 169 1.17 0.91 7.75
C GLY A 169 1.71 -0.48 8.10
N ASP A 170 1.09 -1.12 9.09
CA ASP A 170 1.38 -2.49 9.54
C ASP A 170 0.27 -3.46 9.09
N ALA A 171 -0.34 -3.23 7.92
CA ALA A 171 -1.50 -3.98 7.43
C ALA A 171 -1.14 -5.37 6.88
N TRP A 172 -2.07 -6.31 7.02
CA TRP A 172 -1.91 -7.71 6.60
C TRP A 172 -3.00 -8.07 5.58
N VAL A 173 -2.61 -8.53 4.40
CA VAL A 173 -3.52 -8.98 3.34
C VAL A 173 -3.07 -10.36 2.86
N TYR A 174 -3.87 -11.40 3.09
CA TYR A 174 -3.43 -12.79 2.81
C TYR A 174 -4.57 -13.74 2.45
N ASP A 175 -4.27 -15.04 2.36
CA ASP A 175 -5.14 -16.10 1.80
C ASP A 175 -5.57 -15.79 0.35
N ASP A 176 -6.85 -15.95 0.01
CA ASP A 176 -7.43 -15.78 -1.33
C ASP A 176 -8.11 -14.39 -1.50
N THR A 177 -7.62 -13.39 -0.77
CA THR A 177 -8.19 -12.02 -0.70
C THR A 177 -7.99 -11.20 -1.97
N TRP A 178 -8.94 -10.31 -2.28
CA TRP A 178 -8.83 -9.28 -3.32
C TRP A 178 -8.96 -7.86 -2.75
N VAL A 179 -7.99 -6.99 -3.07
CA VAL A 179 -8.03 -5.55 -2.80
C VAL A 179 -7.83 -4.80 -4.10
N TYR A 180 -8.83 -4.07 -4.59
CA TYR A 180 -8.78 -3.49 -5.93
C TYR A 180 -9.46 -2.12 -6.05
N ASP A 181 -9.55 -1.60 -7.26
CA ASP A 181 -10.00 -0.23 -7.57
C ASP A 181 -9.21 0.83 -6.82
N ASN A 182 -9.83 1.67 -5.98
CA ASN A 182 -9.16 2.71 -5.21
C ASN A 182 -9.12 2.38 -3.70
N ALA A 183 -9.31 1.11 -3.33
CA ALA A 183 -9.37 0.67 -1.96
C ALA A 183 -8.06 0.95 -1.20
N SER A 184 -8.16 1.20 0.11
CA SER A 184 -7.01 1.40 0.99
C SER A 184 -7.13 0.56 2.26
N VAL A 185 -6.12 -0.27 2.52
CA VAL A 185 -5.99 -1.09 3.74
C VAL A 185 -4.75 -0.64 4.50
N TYR A 186 -4.91 -0.15 5.73
CA TYR A 186 -3.79 0.46 6.44
C TYR A 186 -3.88 0.41 7.97
N ASP A 187 -2.93 1.04 8.66
CA ASP A 187 -2.68 0.89 10.09
C ASP A 187 -2.41 -0.58 10.45
N ASN A 188 -3.15 -1.17 11.39
CA ASN A 188 -3.01 -2.57 11.81
C ASN A 188 -4.18 -3.43 11.27
N ALA A 189 -4.75 -3.07 10.11
CA ALA A 189 -5.90 -3.76 9.54
C ALA A 189 -5.53 -5.12 8.95
N TRP A 190 -6.42 -6.10 9.10
CA TRP A 190 -6.25 -7.47 8.59
C TRP A 190 -7.36 -7.80 7.59
N VAL A 191 -7.00 -8.23 6.39
CA VAL A 191 -7.93 -8.68 5.34
C VAL A 191 -7.48 -10.06 4.85
N TYR A 192 -8.32 -11.08 5.00
CA TYR A 192 -7.91 -12.47 4.77
C TYR A 192 -9.08 -13.41 4.41
N ASP A 193 -8.83 -14.72 4.34
CA ASP A 193 -9.70 -15.73 3.73
C ASP A 193 -10.07 -15.37 2.26
N ASN A 194 -11.36 -15.24 1.93
CA ASN A 194 -11.88 -14.89 0.60
C ASN A 194 -12.48 -13.47 0.58
N ALA A 195 -11.97 -12.56 1.42
CA ALA A 195 -12.51 -11.22 1.52
C ALA A 195 -12.25 -10.39 0.25
N GLU A 196 -13.19 -9.50 -0.07
CA GLU A 196 -13.09 -8.57 -1.19
C GLU A 196 -13.23 -7.12 -0.68
N VAL A 197 -12.27 -6.26 -1.04
CA VAL A 197 -12.25 -4.83 -0.70
C VAL A 197 -12.07 -4.01 -1.98
N SER A 198 -13.05 -3.19 -2.34
CA SER A 198 -13.14 -2.56 -3.67
C SER A 198 -13.67 -1.12 -3.63
N GLY A 199 -13.85 -0.51 -4.82
CA GLY A 199 -14.31 0.87 -4.94
C GLY A 199 -13.35 1.85 -4.26
N GLY A 200 -13.89 2.77 -3.46
CA GLY A 200 -13.17 3.69 -2.59
C GLY A 200 -13.09 3.23 -1.14
N ALA A 201 -13.20 1.92 -0.87
CA ALA A 201 -13.25 1.40 0.50
C ALA A 201 -11.98 1.71 1.31
N ARG A 202 -12.16 1.90 2.63
CA ARG A 202 -11.08 2.18 3.59
C ARG A 202 -11.19 1.23 4.77
N VAL A 203 -10.18 0.39 4.97
CA VAL A 203 -10.09 -0.53 6.12
C VAL A 203 -8.87 -0.16 6.95
N TYR A 204 -9.07 0.28 8.20
CA TYR A 204 -7.99 0.80 9.04
C TYR A 204 -8.20 0.62 10.55
N GLY A 205 -7.26 1.11 11.36
CA GLY A 205 -7.20 0.82 12.80
C GLY A 205 -6.75 -0.62 13.03
N SER A 206 -7.53 -1.39 13.79
CA SER A 206 -7.35 -2.83 14.01
C SER A 206 -8.53 -3.64 13.45
N ALA A 207 -9.16 -3.11 12.40
CA ALA A 207 -10.30 -3.72 11.73
C ALA A 207 -9.92 -5.06 11.08
N ARG A 208 -10.89 -5.97 11.01
CA ARG A 208 -10.74 -7.28 10.36
C ARG A 208 -11.86 -7.53 9.37
N VAL A 209 -11.50 -7.89 8.15
CA VAL A 209 -12.42 -8.27 7.07
C VAL A 209 -12.00 -9.65 6.58
N TYR A 210 -12.87 -10.65 6.72
CA TYR A 210 -12.48 -12.04 6.49
C TYR A 210 -13.67 -12.93 6.10
N GLU A 211 -13.45 -14.24 5.97
CA GLU A 211 -14.36 -15.18 5.31
C GLU A 211 -14.74 -14.70 3.90
N ASN A 212 -16.02 -14.58 3.54
CA ASN A 212 -16.47 -14.11 2.22
C ASN A 212 -17.05 -12.68 2.30
N ALA A 213 -16.49 -11.85 3.17
CA ALA A 213 -16.97 -10.48 3.36
C ALA A 213 -16.65 -9.60 2.15
N LEU A 214 -17.63 -8.79 1.73
CA LEU A 214 -17.51 -7.77 0.69
C LEU A 214 -17.54 -6.38 1.32
N VAL A 215 -16.54 -5.55 1.03
CA VAL A 215 -16.48 -4.14 1.42
C VAL A 215 -16.26 -3.28 0.18
N ASP A 216 -17.27 -2.50 -0.20
CA ASP A 216 -17.24 -1.69 -1.43
C ASP A 216 -17.67 -0.25 -1.14
N ASP A 217 -16.85 0.74 -1.51
CA ASP A 217 -17.14 2.16 -1.22
C ASP A 217 -17.49 2.45 0.25
N ALA A 218 -16.97 1.66 1.21
CA ALA A 218 -17.32 1.74 2.63
C ALA A 218 -16.10 1.95 3.53
N THR A 219 -16.34 2.40 4.77
CA THR A 219 -15.29 2.63 5.77
C THR A 219 -15.41 1.67 6.94
N ILE A 220 -14.38 0.86 7.16
CA ILE A 220 -14.25 -0.06 8.30
C ILE A 220 -13.08 0.41 9.18
N SER A 221 -13.31 0.62 10.47
CA SER A 221 -12.33 1.25 11.36
C SER A 221 -12.43 0.76 12.81
N GLY A 222 -11.46 1.14 13.65
CA GLY A 222 -11.41 0.72 15.05
C GLY A 222 -11.12 -0.78 15.17
N ASN A 223 -11.91 -1.52 15.93
CA ASN A 223 -11.76 -2.98 16.12
C ASN A 223 -12.85 -3.77 15.37
N ALA A 224 -13.43 -3.18 14.32
CA ALA A 224 -14.60 -3.72 13.67
C ALA A 224 -14.29 -5.06 12.99
N LYS A 225 -15.27 -5.95 12.95
CA LYS A 225 -15.14 -7.28 12.33
C LYS A 225 -16.25 -7.50 11.31
N ILE A 226 -15.87 -7.68 10.06
CA ILE A 226 -16.77 -8.02 8.95
C ILE A 226 -16.42 -9.44 8.49
N TYR A 227 -17.39 -10.36 8.53
CA TYR A 227 -17.14 -11.76 8.23
C TYR A 227 -18.40 -12.51 7.75
N GLY A 228 -18.34 -13.81 7.53
CA GLY A 228 -19.39 -14.56 6.87
C GLY A 228 -19.54 -14.13 5.42
N ASN A 229 -20.79 -14.02 4.98
CA ASN A 229 -21.14 -13.50 3.65
C ASN A 229 -21.67 -12.05 3.75
N ALA A 230 -21.10 -11.24 4.65
CA ALA A 230 -21.56 -9.88 4.90
C ALA A 230 -21.14 -8.95 3.76
N ALA A 231 -22.01 -8.01 3.40
CA ALA A 231 -21.70 -6.96 2.43
C ALA A 231 -21.88 -5.58 3.08
N VAL A 232 -20.79 -4.82 3.18
CA VAL A 232 -20.79 -3.44 3.67
C VAL A 232 -20.48 -2.53 2.49
N ILE A 233 -21.48 -1.81 2.01
CA ILE A 233 -21.42 -1.12 0.73
C ILE A 233 -21.95 0.31 0.82
N GLU A 234 -21.80 1.09 -0.26
CA GLU A 234 -22.48 2.38 -0.47
C GLU A 234 -22.25 3.40 0.66
N SER A 235 -20.99 3.77 0.91
CA SER A 235 -20.60 4.76 1.93
C SER A 235 -20.95 4.39 3.38
N ALA A 236 -21.24 3.11 3.65
CA ALA A 236 -21.45 2.64 5.01
C ALA A 236 -20.20 2.83 5.88
N GLU A 237 -20.41 3.19 7.15
CA GLU A 237 -19.34 3.32 8.14
C GLU A 237 -19.54 2.30 9.27
N VAL A 238 -18.55 1.43 9.48
CA VAL A 238 -18.48 0.48 10.59
C VAL A 238 -17.24 0.78 11.41
N CYS A 239 -17.43 1.10 12.69
CA CYS A 239 -16.35 1.56 13.57
C CYS A 239 -16.38 0.89 14.95
N ASN A 240 -15.31 1.07 15.71
CA ASN A 240 -15.17 0.52 17.08
C ASN A 240 -15.35 -1.01 17.09
N ASP A 241 -15.95 -1.58 18.13
CA ASP A 241 -16.06 -3.04 18.30
C ASP A 241 -17.29 -3.67 17.60
N VAL A 242 -17.77 -3.06 16.50
CA VAL A 242 -18.94 -3.56 15.76
C VAL A 242 -18.61 -4.86 15.02
N ARG A 243 -19.56 -5.80 15.00
CA ARG A 243 -19.49 -7.05 14.25
C ARG A 243 -20.61 -7.10 13.22
N VAL A 244 -20.28 -7.37 11.97
CA VAL A 244 -21.22 -7.57 10.86
C VAL A 244 -20.95 -8.96 10.28
N TYR A 245 -21.96 -9.81 10.21
CA TYR A 245 -21.81 -11.19 9.76
C TYR A 245 -23.08 -11.78 9.15
N GLY A 246 -22.92 -12.83 8.34
CA GLY A 246 -24.03 -13.51 7.65
C GLY A 246 -24.49 -12.76 6.39
N MET A 247 -25.64 -13.12 5.82
CA MET A 247 -26.19 -12.49 4.59
C MET A 247 -26.80 -11.09 4.86
N LEU A 248 -26.14 -10.24 5.66
CA LEU A 248 -26.56 -8.87 5.87
C LEU A 248 -25.92 -7.96 4.82
N LYS A 249 -26.77 -7.28 4.04
CA LYS A 249 -26.38 -6.10 3.27
C LYS A 249 -26.51 -4.87 4.17
N PHE A 250 -25.39 -4.19 4.40
CA PHE A 250 -25.31 -2.99 5.22
C PHE A 250 -25.08 -1.79 4.31
N VAL A 251 -26.15 -1.02 4.11
CA VAL A 251 -26.19 0.27 3.40
C VAL A 251 -26.61 1.30 4.43
N VAL A 252 -25.78 2.31 4.72
CA VAL A 252 -26.17 3.38 5.65
C VAL A 252 -26.05 4.74 5.00
N ILE A 253 -27.22 5.31 4.69
CA ILE A 253 -27.40 6.74 4.57
C ILE A 253 -27.55 7.32 6.00
N VAL A 254 -26.54 8.09 6.42
CA VAL A 254 -26.50 9.00 7.58
C VAL A 254 -26.12 8.41 8.94
N ARG A 255 -25.02 8.96 9.48
CA ARG A 255 -24.64 9.11 10.90
C ARG A 255 -25.79 8.83 11.88
N PHE A 256 -25.90 7.60 12.36
CA PHE A 256 -26.61 7.31 13.61
C PHE A 256 -25.71 6.49 14.54
N PHE A 257 -24.97 7.24 15.35
CA PHE A 257 -24.47 6.78 16.64
C PHE A 257 -25.59 6.03 17.39
N ILE A 258 -25.28 4.82 17.89
CA ILE A 258 -25.98 4.18 19.02
C ILE A 258 -27.45 3.76 18.73
N VAL A 259 -27.70 2.80 17.84
CA VAL A 259 -28.99 2.05 17.86
C VAL A 259 -28.84 0.52 17.67
N LEU A 260 -27.75 0.03 17.09
CA LEU A 260 -27.65 -1.42 16.76
C LEU A 260 -27.55 -2.35 17.99
N LYS A 261 -27.11 -1.86 19.15
CA LYS A 261 -27.15 -2.64 20.40
C LYS A 261 -28.59 -2.96 20.86
N PHE A 262 -29.59 -2.20 20.37
CA PHE A 262 -31.01 -2.45 20.61
C PHE A 262 -31.66 -3.30 19.52
N MET A 263 -31.27 -3.14 18.25
CA MET A 263 -31.93 -3.85 17.13
C MET A 263 -31.60 -5.34 17.04
N VAL A 264 -30.41 -5.79 17.44
CA VAL A 264 -30.12 -7.25 17.45
C VAL A 264 -30.96 -7.98 18.51
N LYS A 265 -31.25 -7.32 19.65
CA LYS A 265 -32.19 -7.85 20.65
C LYS A 265 -33.64 -7.82 20.16
N LEU A 266 -34.04 -6.79 19.43
CA LEU A 266 -35.40 -6.65 18.92
C LEU A 266 -35.69 -7.61 17.74
N GLY A 267 -34.71 -7.82 16.85
CA GLY A 267 -34.84 -8.76 15.73
C GLY A 267 -35.02 -10.21 16.18
N PHE A 268 -34.26 -10.65 17.19
CA PHE A 268 -34.44 -11.98 17.79
C PHE A 268 -35.79 -12.13 18.51
N ALA A 269 -36.24 -11.08 19.21
CA ALA A 269 -37.54 -11.08 19.89
C ALA A 269 -38.71 -11.15 18.89
N ILE A 270 -38.66 -10.37 17.80
CA ILE A 270 -39.69 -10.38 16.75
C ILE A 270 -39.72 -11.73 16.03
N MET A 271 -38.55 -12.33 15.75
CA MET A 271 -38.48 -13.65 15.11
C MET A 271 -39.03 -14.77 16.00
N LEU A 272 -38.79 -14.71 17.31
CA LEU A 272 -39.37 -15.64 18.29
C LEU A 272 -40.89 -15.48 18.41
N ILE A 273 -41.40 -14.23 18.44
CA ILE A 273 -42.85 -13.95 18.47
C ILE A 273 -43.53 -14.49 17.22
N PHE A 274 -42.92 -14.29 16.05
CA PHE A 274 -43.47 -14.79 14.78
C PHE A 274 -43.47 -16.33 14.72
N SER A 275 -42.43 -16.97 15.25
CA SER A 275 -42.33 -18.44 15.36
C SER A 275 -43.39 -19.03 16.31
N GLU A 276 -43.68 -18.38 17.43
CA GLU A 276 -44.72 -18.84 18.37
C GLU A 276 -46.13 -18.61 17.80
N MET A 277 -46.39 -17.48 17.14
CA MET A 277 -47.67 -17.23 16.47
C MET A 277 -47.94 -18.24 15.35
N LEU A 278 -46.93 -18.61 14.56
CA LEU A 278 -47.08 -19.66 13.55
C LEU A 278 -47.37 -21.04 14.18
N ARG A 279 -46.75 -21.36 15.33
CA ARG A 279 -47.07 -22.59 16.07
C ARG A 279 -48.52 -22.60 16.57
N PHE A 280 -49.03 -21.47 17.05
CA PHE A 280 -50.40 -21.35 17.56
C PHE A 280 -51.44 -21.42 16.43
N MET A 281 -51.14 -20.89 15.25
CA MET A 281 -52.01 -20.97 14.06
C MET A 281 -52.03 -22.36 13.40
N MET A 282 -51.00 -23.19 13.63
CA MET A 282 -50.89 -24.52 13.03
C MET A 282 -51.24 -25.68 14.00
N MET A 283 -51.77 -25.38 15.19
CA MET A 283 -52.37 -26.42 16.02
C MET A 283 -53.78 -26.78 15.49
N PRO A 284 -54.08 -28.07 15.26
CA PRO A 284 -55.37 -28.53 14.75
C PRO A 284 -56.51 -28.40 15.76
#